data_AF-A0A934W2X1-F1
#
_entry.id   AF-A0A934W2X1-F1
#
_cell.length_a   1.000
_cell.length_b   1.000
_cell.length_c   1.000
_cell.angle_alpha   90.00
_cell.angle_beta   90.00
_cell.angle_gamma   90.00
#
_symmetry.space_group_name_H-M   'P 1'
#
loop_
_entity.id
_entity.type
_entity.pdbx_description
1 polymer ?
#
loop_
_entity_poly.entity_id
_entity_poly.type
_entity_poly.pdbx_seq_one_letter_code
_entity_poly.pdbx_strand_id
1 'polypeptide(L)' 'MVGRKGITLVDVARACLALMRQRRRVSPCNLRLELGRGSMTTISRHLRRLALRDIRRGD' A
#
# COMPACT_ATOMS: atom_id res chain seq x y z
N MET A 1 8.59 4.50 -23.04
CA MET A 1 8.34 3.14 -22.51
C MET A 1 7.28 3.22 -21.42
N VAL A 2 6.04 2.78 -21.70
CA VAL A 2 5.00 2.61 -20.68
C VAL A 2 5.41 1.42 -19.81
N GLY A 3 6.21 1.70 -18.79
CA GLY A 3 6.68 0.69 -17.86
C GLY A 3 5.48 0.08 -17.13
N ARG A 4 5.25 -1.21 -17.37
CA ARG A 4 4.37 -2.15 -16.68
C ARG A 4 3.56 -1.51 -15.56
N LYS A 5 2.22 -1.48 -15.72
CA LYS A 5 1.22 -0.96 -14.78
C LYS A 5 1.34 -1.64 -13.40
N GLY A 6 2.37 -1.21 -12.66
CA GLY A 6 2.70 -1.69 -11.33
C GLY A 6 1.72 -1.12 -10.34
N ILE A 7 1.54 -1.84 -9.23
CA ILE A 7 0.69 -1.45 -8.09
C ILE A 7 0.77 0.05 -7.88
N THR A 8 -0.38 0.73 -7.88
CA THR A 8 -0.41 2.17 -7.65
C THR A 8 -0.54 2.49 -6.16
N LEU A 9 -0.26 3.74 -5.77
CA LEU A 9 -0.54 4.22 -4.40
C LEU A 9 -2.01 4.04 -4.02
N VAL A 10 -2.93 4.15 -4.98
CA VAL A 10 -4.37 4.01 -4.76
C VAL A 10 -4.73 2.55 -4.46
N ASP A 11 -4.12 1.59 -5.17
CA ASP A 11 -4.28 0.17 -4.86
C ASP A 11 -3.81 -0.14 -3.44
N VAL A 12 -2.64 0.38 -3.05
CA VAL A 12 -2.10 0.18 -1.68
C VAL A 12 -3.00 0.83 -0.63
N ALA A 13 -3.54 2.02 -0.90
CA ALA A 13 -4.47 2.69 0.01
C ALA A 13 -5.80 1.91 0.15
N ARG A 14 -6.34 1.38 -0.95
CA ARG A 14 -7.55 0.54 -0.92
C ARG A 14 -7.32 -0.76 -0.15
N ALA A 15 -6.18 -1.43 -0.38
CA ALA A 15 -5.81 -2.62 0.38
C ALA A 15 -5.60 -2.31 1.88
N CYS A 16 -5.02 -1.15 2.21
CA CYS A 16 -4.89 -0.69 3.59
C CYS A 16 -6.26 -0.48 4.25
N LEU A 17 -7.18 0.19 3.56
CA LEU A 17 -8.55 0.39 4.03
C LEU A 17 -9.30 -0.94 4.17
N ALA A 18 -9.14 -1.88 3.24
CA ALA A 18 -9.73 -3.21 3.33
C ALA A 18 -9.22 -3.95 4.59
N LEU A 19 -7.91 -3.91 4.87
CA LEU A 19 -7.33 -4.49 6.08
C LEU A 19 -7.85 -3.83 7.36
N MET A 20 -7.93 -2.50 7.39
CA MET A 20 -8.52 -1.77 8.52
C MET A 20 -9.99 -2.16 8.75
N ARG A 21 -10.79 -2.26 7.69
CA ARG A 21 -12.19 -2.69 7.77
C ARG A 21 -12.32 -4.13 8.27
N GLN A 22 -11.37 -4.99 7.92
CA GLN A 22 -11.29 -6.37 8.42
C GLN A 22 -10.69 -6.46 9.84
N ARG A 23 -10.39 -5.33 10.51
CA ARG A 23 -9.62 -5.28 11.78
C ARG A 23 -8.30 -6.05 11.73
N ARG A 24 -7.73 -6.22 10.54
CA ARG A 24 -6.44 -6.86 10.33
C ARG A 24 -5.32 -5.83 10.39
N ARG A 25 -4.17 -6.25 10.93
CA ARG A 25 -2.97 -5.41 11.01
C ARG A 25 -2.48 -5.09 9.60
N VAL A 26 -2.32 -3.80 9.30
CA VAL A 26 -1.73 -3.34 8.05
C VAL A 26 -0.25 -3.69 8.05
N SER A 27 0.11 -4.70 7.28
CA SER A 27 1.49 -5.16 7.11
C SER A 27 1.80 -5.38 5.64
N PRO A 28 3.06 -5.18 5.20
CA PRO A 28 3.45 -5.34 3.79
C PRO A 28 3.11 -6.74 3.25
N CYS A 29 3.22 -7.79 4.09
CA CYS A 29 2.81 -9.14 3.73
C CYS A 29 1.29 -9.26 3.49
N ASN A 30 0.47 -8.70 4.39
CA ASN A 30 -0.98 -8.70 4.24
C ASN A 30 -1.44 -7.84 3.06
N LEU A 31 -0.81 -6.69 2.84
CA LEU A 31 -1.06 -5.86 1.68
C LEU A 31 -0.71 -6.61 0.39
N ARG A 32 0.38 -7.37 0.38
CA ARG A 32 0.73 -8.20 -0.78
C ARG A 32 -0.28 -9.32 -1.02
N LEU A 33 -0.82 -9.93 0.03
CA LEU A 33 -1.90 -10.91 -0.08
C LEU A 33 -3.19 -10.27 -0.62
N GLU A 34 -3.60 -9.12 -0.08
CA GLU A 34 -4.80 -8.40 -0.54
C GLU A 34 -4.66 -7.84 -1.96
N LEU A 35 -3.47 -7.36 -2.33
CA LEU A 35 -3.19 -6.84 -3.66
C LEU A 35 -3.02 -7.97 -4.69
N GLY A 36 -2.64 -9.17 -4.23
CA GLY A 36 -2.36 -10.35 -5.05
C GLY A 36 -1.25 -10.17 -6.10
N ARG A 37 -0.64 -8.99 -6.21
CA ARG A 37 0.24 -8.58 -7.30
C ARG A 37 1.29 -7.59 -6.84
N GLY A 38 2.43 -7.63 -7.54
CA GLY A 38 3.57 -6.72 -7.50
C GLY A 38 4.57 -6.93 -6.35
N SER A 39 5.73 -6.28 -6.51
CA SER A 39 6.92 -6.58 -5.71
C SER A 39 6.86 -6.00 -4.32
N MET A 40 7.42 -6.73 -3.35
CA MET A 40 7.55 -6.28 -1.95
C MET A 40 8.23 -4.90 -1.85
N THR A 41 9.25 -4.67 -2.69
CA THR A 41 9.96 -3.38 -2.80
C THR A 41 9.06 -2.23 -3.25
N THR A 42 8.17 -2.49 -4.21
CA THR A 42 7.18 -1.51 -4.69
C THR A 42 6.13 -1.22 -3.62
N ILE A 43 5.62 -2.25 -2.94
CA ILE A 43 4.66 -2.11 -1.84
C ILE A 43 5.28 -1.30 -0.70
N SER A 44 6.49 -1.66 -0.24
CA SER A 44 7.19 -0.92 0.82
C SER A 44 7.49 0.53 0.43
N ARG A 45 7.86 0.79 -0.84
CA ARG A 45 8.08 2.17 -1.33
C ARG A 45 6.78 2.98 -1.29
N HIS A 46 5.67 2.41 -1.73
CA HIS A 46 4.36 3.07 -1.72
C HIS A 46 3.83 3.27 -0.31
N LEU A 47 3.99 2.28 0.56
CA LEU A 47 3.59 2.35 1.97
C LEU A 47 4.38 3.42 2.71
N ARG A 48 5.70 3.49 2.50
CA ARG A 48 6.53 4.55 3.07
C ARG A 48 6.12 5.93 2.57
N ARG A 49 5.79 6.08 1.28
CA ARG A 49 5.23 7.34 0.74
C ARG A 49 3.87 7.69 1.37
N LEU A 50 3.00 6.71 1.59
CA LEU A 50 1.70 6.90 2.20
C LEU A 50 1.84 7.32 3.68
N ALA A 51 2.69 6.62 4.44
CA ALA A 51 3.00 6.96 5.83
C ALA A 51 3.62 8.35 5.97
N LEU A 52 4.57 8.71 5.09
CA LEU A 52 5.13 10.07 5.06
C LEU A 52 4.07 11.14 4.74
N ARG A 53 3.06 10.79 3.95
CA ARG A 53 1.97 11.71 3.60
C ARG A 53 0.94 11.84 4.73
N ASP A 54 0.75 10.78 5.50
CA ASP A 54 -0.10 10.74 6.70
C ASP A 54 0.54 11.53 7.85
N ILE A 55 1.84 11.34 8.09
CA ILE A 55 2.62 12.11 9.08
C ILE A 55 2.56 13.61 8.79
N ARG A 56 2.57 14.02 7.51
CA ARG A 56 2.47 15.43 7.10
C ARG A 56 1.04 15.99 7.13
N ARG A 57 0.05 15.19 7.48
CA ARG A 57 -1.36 15.59 7.64
C ARG A 57 -1.81 15.60 9.11
N GLY A 58 -0.89 15.26 10.01
CA GLY A 58 -1.06 15.30 11.47
C GLY A 58 -0.26 16.41 12.13
N ASP A 59 -0.19 17.58 11.49
CA ASP A 59 0.18 18.89 12.04
C ASP A 59 -0.80 19.92 11.43
#